data_AF-A0A8D8Z8C4-F1
#
_entry.id   AF-A0A8D8Z8C4-F1
#
_cell.length_a   1.000
_cell.length_b   1.000
_cell.length_c   1.000
_cell.angle_alpha   90.00
_cell.angle_beta   90.00
_cell.angle_gamma   90.00
#
_symmetry.space_group_name_H-M   'P 1'
#
loop_
_entity.id
_entity.type
_entity.pdbx_description
1 polymer ?
#
loop_
_entity_poly.entity_id
_entity_poly.type
_entity_poly.pdbx_seq_one_letter_code
_entity_poly.pdbx_strand_id
1 'polypeptide(L)'
;NFALKASYKNMFMKGVDKHTQFWRYFAGNLASGGAAGATSLLFVYPLDFARTRLAADMGKGPGERLYSGMLDCIKKTVKSDGMMGIYRGFGVSVNGIIIYRAAYFGFYDTGKGFLPKDMNVLLSFMFAQVCTTVAGIMSYPLDTVRRRLMMQSGLPAEKRIYKGTFHCVSVISKSEGPSAFFKGALSNIFRGTGGALVLVFYEEIQKLIK
;
A
#
# COMPACT_ATOMS: atom_id res chain seq x y z
N ASN A 1 -2.33 13.06 6.48
CA ASN A 1 -2.22 13.06 5.01
C ASN A 1 -2.55 14.42 4.38
N PHE A 2 -3.54 15.19 4.89
CA PHE A 2 -3.95 16.48 4.29
C PHE A 2 -2.87 17.58 4.26
N ALA A 3 -2.04 17.71 5.31
CA ALA A 3 -1.05 18.80 5.40
C ALA A 3 0.02 18.78 4.28
N LEU A 4 0.65 17.62 4.04
CA LEU A 4 1.74 17.50 3.05
C LEU A 4 1.24 17.38 1.61
N LYS A 5 0.03 16.84 1.42
CA LYS A 5 -0.58 16.68 0.09
C LYS A 5 -0.79 18.03 -0.59
N ALA A 6 -1.22 19.06 0.16
CA ALA A 6 -1.41 20.40 -0.37
C ALA A 6 -0.08 21.02 -0.83
N SER A 7 0.97 20.91 -0.02
CA SER A 7 2.31 21.43 -0.34
C SER A 7 2.90 20.76 -1.57
N TYR A 8 2.87 19.43 -1.66
CA TYR A 8 3.37 18.71 -2.83
C TYR A 8 2.52 18.93 -4.07
N LYS A 9 1.19 19.10 -3.94
CA LYS A 9 0.34 19.45 -5.07
C LYS A 9 0.69 20.85 -5.59
N ASN A 10 0.87 21.84 -4.72
CA ASN A 10 1.33 23.17 -5.13
C ASN A 10 2.73 23.15 -5.73
N MET A 11 3.63 22.26 -5.28
CA MET A 11 4.98 22.17 -5.83
C MET A 11 5.01 21.55 -7.24
N PHE A 12 4.26 20.46 -7.47
CA PHE A 12 4.33 19.70 -8.71
C PHE A 12 3.23 20.03 -9.74
N MET A 13 2.13 20.67 -9.32
CA MET A 13 0.95 20.92 -10.16
C MET A 13 0.61 22.40 -10.35
N LYS A 14 1.37 23.33 -9.78
CA LYS A 14 1.08 24.77 -9.94
C LYS A 14 1.24 25.18 -11.40
N GLY A 15 0.17 25.73 -11.97
CA GLY A 15 0.11 26.18 -13.36
C GLY A 15 -0.10 25.07 -14.39
N VAL A 16 -0.38 23.83 -13.98
CA VAL A 16 -0.63 22.71 -14.91
C VAL A 16 -2.13 22.51 -15.11
N ASP A 17 -2.60 22.70 -16.33
CA ASP A 17 -4.00 22.49 -16.71
C ASP A 17 -4.24 21.01 -17.11
N LYS A 18 -5.31 20.41 -16.56
CA LYS A 18 -5.68 19.01 -16.82
C LYS A 18 -6.11 18.78 -18.28
N HIS A 19 -6.71 19.78 -18.91
CA HIS A 19 -7.34 19.64 -20.23
C HIS A 19 -6.37 19.87 -21.39
N THR A 20 -5.40 20.77 -21.23
CA THR A 20 -4.41 21.06 -22.28
C THR A 20 -3.11 20.27 -22.12
N GLN A 21 -2.76 19.84 -20.89
CA GLN A 21 -1.49 19.19 -20.59
C GLN A 21 -1.65 17.88 -19.80
N PHE A 22 -2.43 16.94 -20.33
CA PHE A 22 -2.74 15.66 -19.66
C PHE A 22 -1.51 14.93 -19.11
N TRP A 23 -0.47 14.71 -19.93
CA TRP A 23 0.73 13.97 -19.48
C TRP A 23 1.51 14.69 -18.39
N ARG A 24 1.57 16.02 -18.43
CA ARG A 24 2.22 16.84 -17.40
C ARG A 24 1.42 16.78 -16.10
N TYR A 25 0.09 16.87 -16.20
CA TYR A 25 -0.82 16.73 -15.07
C TYR A 25 -0.71 15.35 -14.44
N PHE A 26 -0.69 14.28 -15.25
CA PHE A 26 -0.56 12.91 -14.79
C PHE A 26 0.77 12.69 -14.06
N ALA A 27 1.90 13.08 -14.68
CA ALA A 27 3.22 12.96 -14.07
C ALA A 27 3.35 13.77 -12.77
N GLY A 28 2.84 15.00 -12.74
CA GLY A 28 2.85 15.84 -11.54
C GLY A 28 1.99 15.26 -10.42
N ASN A 29 0.84 14.65 -10.74
CA ASN A 29 -0.03 14.03 -9.75
C ASN A 29 0.58 12.74 -9.19
N LEU A 30 1.30 11.98 -10.01
CA LEU A 30 2.10 10.83 -9.56
C LEU A 30 3.26 11.25 -8.67
N ALA A 31 4.02 12.27 -9.07
CA ALA A 31 5.13 12.79 -8.27
C ALA A 31 4.65 13.35 -6.92
N SER A 32 3.59 14.18 -6.94
CA SER A 32 2.94 14.71 -5.74
C SER A 32 2.42 13.59 -4.83
N GLY A 33 1.79 12.58 -5.43
CA GLY A 33 1.25 11.43 -4.71
C GLY A 33 2.30 10.52 -4.11
N GLY A 34 3.34 10.23 -4.88
CA GLY A 34 4.49 9.43 -4.46
C GLY A 34 5.27 10.13 -3.35
N ALA A 35 5.55 11.43 -3.48
CA ALA A 35 6.23 12.22 -2.45
C ALA A 35 5.41 12.32 -1.16
N ALA A 36 4.12 12.66 -1.24
CA ALA A 36 3.23 12.68 -0.08
C ALA A 36 3.13 11.30 0.60
N GLY A 37 3.07 10.23 -0.20
CA GLY A 37 3.07 8.84 0.27
C GLY A 37 4.38 8.46 0.96
N ALA A 38 5.52 8.78 0.35
CA ALA A 38 6.85 8.50 0.89
C ALA A 38 7.11 9.25 2.19
N THR A 39 6.77 10.54 2.27
CA THR A 39 6.90 11.31 3.52
C THR A 39 5.97 10.77 4.61
N SER A 40 4.74 10.40 4.27
CA SER A 40 3.85 9.77 5.25
C SER A 40 4.42 8.46 5.76
N LEU A 41 4.88 7.58 4.84
CA LEU A 41 5.55 6.33 5.17
C LEU A 41 6.78 6.57 6.03
N LEU A 42 7.58 7.63 5.83
CA LEU A 42 8.75 7.90 6.67
C LEU A 42 8.40 7.90 8.17
N PHE A 43 7.21 8.38 8.55
CA PHE A 43 6.77 8.37 9.94
C PHE A 43 5.96 7.12 10.33
N VAL A 44 5.12 6.60 9.44
CA VAL A 44 4.21 5.49 9.77
C VAL A 44 4.78 4.09 9.46
N TYR A 45 5.89 3.99 8.72
CA TYR A 45 6.50 2.71 8.33
C TYR A 45 6.84 1.81 9.52
N PRO A 46 7.37 2.33 10.66
CA PRO A 46 7.61 1.49 11.83
C PRO A 46 6.36 0.81 12.38
N LEU A 47 5.20 1.50 12.32
CA LEU A 47 3.92 0.95 12.75
C LEU A 47 3.42 -0.11 11.76
N ASP A 48 3.53 0.15 10.46
CA ASP A 48 3.19 -0.82 9.41
C ASP A 48 4.04 -2.09 9.52
N PHE A 49 5.35 -1.91 9.75
CA PHE A 49 6.31 -2.97 9.95
C PHE A 49 5.92 -3.84 11.15
N ALA A 50 5.70 -3.22 12.32
CA ALA A 50 5.36 -3.94 13.53
C ALA A 50 4.00 -4.64 13.43
N ARG A 51 3.00 -4.01 12.81
CA ARG A 51 1.71 -4.65 12.50
C ARG A 51 1.89 -5.89 11.63
N THR A 52 2.70 -5.81 10.59
CA THR A 52 2.94 -6.94 9.67
C THR A 52 3.65 -8.08 10.38
N ARG A 53 4.64 -7.78 11.22
CA ARG A 53 5.38 -8.78 12.00
C ARG A 53 4.52 -9.47 13.05
N LEU A 54 3.69 -8.71 13.76
CA LEU A 54 2.74 -9.25 14.73
C LEU A 54 1.67 -10.11 14.05
N ALA A 55 1.17 -9.71 12.88
CA ALA A 55 0.20 -10.50 12.13
C ALA A 55 0.78 -11.82 11.60
N ALA A 56 2.11 -11.90 11.43
CA ALA A 56 2.81 -13.12 11.04
C ALA A 56 3.28 -13.98 12.24
N ASP A 57 3.20 -13.44 13.46
CA ASP A 57 3.54 -14.17 14.69
C ASP A 57 2.37 -15.10 15.07
N MET A 58 2.55 -16.38 14.78
CA MET A 58 1.53 -17.43 15.00
C MET A 58 1.67 -18.11 16.37
N GLY A 59 2.52 -17.59 17.27
CA GLY A 59 2.70 -18.16 18.62
C GLY A 59 1.41 -18.13 19.44
N LYS A 60 1.01 -19.29 19.99
CA LYS A 60 -0.29 -19.43 20.67
C LYS A 60 -0.16 -19.24 22.19
N GLY A 61 1.01 -19.50 22.77
CA GLY A 61 1.27 -19.36 24.22
C GLY A 61 2.37 -18.36 24.62
N PRO A 62 2.49 -18.05 25.92
CA PRO A 62 3.64 -17.34 26.49
C PRO A 62 4.92 -18.15 26.23
N GLY A 63 5.90 -17.56 25.54
CA GLY A 63 7.15 -18.23 25.14
C GLY A 63 7.16 -18.75 23.69
N GLU A 64 6.00 -18.96 23.06
CA GLU A 64 5.90 -19.27 21.63
C GLU A 64 5.80 -18.02 20.75
N ARG A 65 5.30 -16.91 21.31
CA ARG A 65 5.23 -15.62 20.62
C ARG A 65 6.61 -14.96 20.54
N LEU A 66 6.97 -14.53 19.34
CA LEU A 66 8.18 -13.77 19.08
C LEU A 66 8.11 -12.37 19.69
N TYR A 67 6.90 -11.80 19.75
CA TYR A 67 6.66 -10.43 20.21
C TYR A 67 5.51 -10.36 21.23
N SER A 68 5.73 -9.63 22.33
CA SER A 68 4.67 -9.35 23.32
C SER A 68 3.75 -8.20 22.89
N GLY A 69 4.17 -7.40 21.91
CA GLY A 69 3.39 -6.29 21.36
C GLY A 69 4.16 -5.45 20.36
N MET A 70 3.55 -4.34 19.92
CA MET A 70 4.11 -3.48 18.87
C MET A 70 5.43 -2.83 19.28
N LEU A 71 5.49 -2.30 20.50
CA LEU A 71 6.70 -1.68 21.05
C LEU A 71 7.83 -2.69 21.24
N ASP A 72 7.50 -3.91 21.67
CA ASP A 72 8.48 -5.01 21.81
C ASP A 72 9.05 -5.42 20.45
N CYS A 73 8.19 -5.53 19.43
CA CYS A 73 8.61 -5.81 18.06
C CYS A 73 9.59 -4.76 17.52
N ILE A 74 9.28 -3.47 17.71
CA ILE A 74 10.16 -2.37 17.30
C ILE A 74 11.48 -2.44 18.07
N LYS A 75 11.45 -2.51 19.41
CA LYS A 75 12.65 -2.55 20.26
C LYS A 75 13.59 -3.71 19.91
N LYS A 76 13.05 -4.94 19.78
CA LYS A 76 13.82 -6.12 19.40
C LYS A 76 14.45 -5.99 18.01
N THR A 77 13.71 -5.39 17.06
CA THR A 77 14.22 -5.18 15.70
C THR A 77 15.32 -4.12 15.66
N VAL A 78 15.17 -3.00 16.37
CA VAL A 78 16.24 -1.98 16.48
C VAL A 78 17.48 -2.57 17.14
N LYS A 79 17.33 -3.39 18.17
CA LYS A 79 18.46 -4.02 18.87
C LYS A 79 19.25 -4.99 17.98
N SER A 80 18.57 -5.67 17.05
CA SER A 80 19.19 -6.69 16.18
C SER A 80 19.73 -6.11 14.86
N ASP A 81 18.93 -5.30 14.17
CA ASP A 81 19.21 -4.83 12.80
C ASP A 81 19.36 -3.30 12.70
N GLY A 82 19.27 -2.58 13.81
CA GLY A 82 19.26 -1.13 13.85
C GLY A 82 18.00 -0.51 13.22
N MET A 83 18.05 0.81 13.00
CA MET A 83 16.93 1.54 12.40
C MET A 83 16.64 1.08 10.96
N MET A 84 17.68 0.70 10.21
CA MET A 84 17.54 0.19 8.84
C MET A 84 16.75 -1.12 8.76
N GLY A 85 16.75 -1.93 9.82
CA GLY A 85 15.91 -3.12 9.92
C GLY A 85 14.42 -2.82 9.82
N ILE A 86 13.97 -1.71 10.39
CA ILE A 86 12.55 -1.31 10.37
C ILE A 86 12.13 -0.86 8.98
N TYR A 87 13.01 -0.17 8.23
CA TYR A 87 12.71 0.39 6.91
C TYR A 87 12.98 -0.57 5.74
N ARG A 88 13.22 -1.86 6.01
CA ARG A 88 13.36 -2.86 4.94
C ARG A 88 12.10 -2.93 4.08
N GLY A 89 12.26 -2.79 2.77
CA GLY A 89 11.15 -2.73 1.81
C GLY A 89 10.58 -1.33 1.54
N PHE A 90 11.12 -0.27 2.15
CA PHE A 90 10.62 1.09 1.99
C PHE A 90 10.61 1.53 0.51
N GLY A 91 11.70 1.32 -0.22
CA GLY A 91 11.78 1.68 -1.64
C GLY A 91 10.74 0.97 -2.51
N VAL A 92 10.47 -0.32 -2.25
CA VAL A 92 9.42 -1.08 -2.94
C VAL A 92 8.03 -0.53 -2.63
N SER A 93 7.84 -0.09 -1.39
CA SER A 93 6.57 0.49 -0.94
C SER A 93 6.27 1.80 -1.66
N VAL A 94 7.27 2.66 -1.84
CA VAL A 94 7.13 3.93 -2.57
C VAL A 94 6.79 3.66 -4.05
N ASN A 95 7.50 2.73 -4.70
CA ASN A 95 7.19 2.31 -6.06
C ASN A 95 5.76 1.73 -6.16
N GLY A 96 5.35 0.91 -5.19
CA GLY A 96 4.00 0.36 -5.09
C GLY A 96 2.92 1.44 -5.03
N ILE A 97 3.12 2.51 -4.26
CA ILE A 97 2.19 3.65 -4.19
C ILE A 97 2.07 4.35 -5.55
N ILE A 98 3.19 4.54 -6.25
CA ILE A 98 3.20 5.21 -7.56
C ILE A 98 2.43 4.37 -8.58
N ILE A 99 2.72 3.07 -8.68
CA ILE A 99 2.02 2.16 -9.60
C ILE A 99 0.53 2.07 -9.25
N TYR A 100 0.18 1.93 -7.97
CA TYR A 100 -1.21 1.90 -7.52
C TYR A 100 -1.96 3.17 -7.93
N ARG A 101 -1.37 4.36 -7.72
CA ARG A 101 -1.99 5.62 -8.13
C ARG A 101 -2.08 5.75 -9.64
N ALA A 102 -1.04 5.36 -10.38
CA ALA A 102 -1.04 5.41 -11.84
C ALA A 102 -2.15 4.55 -12.43
N ALA A 103 -2.27 3.30 -11.96
CA ALA A 103 -3.35 2.40 -12.34
C ALA A 103 -4.71 2.99 -11.95
N TYR A 104 -4.88 3.42 -10.70
CA TYR A 104 -6.15 3.96 -10.21
C TYR A 104 -6.62 5.15 -11.03
N PHE A 105 -5.78 6.17 -11.25
CA PHE A 105 -6.15 7.33 -12.06
C PHE A 105 -6.36 6.96 -13.53
N GLY A 106 -5.52 6.10 -14.11
CA GLY A 106 -5.66 5.65 -15.49
C GLY A 106 -6.99 4.95 -15.74
N PHE A 107 -7.36 3.97 -14.90
CA PHE A 107 -8.64 3.27 -15.02
C PHE A 107 -9.82 4.18 -14.69
N TYR A 108 -9.69 5.05 -13.68
CA TYR A 108 -10.78 5.92 -13.25
C TYR A 108 -11.09 7.02 -14.27
N ASP A 109 -10.07 7.70 -14.82
CA ASP A 109 -10.28 8.72 -15.87
C ASP A 109 -10.79 8.08 -17.17
N THR A 110 -10.28 6.90 -17.56
CA THR A 110 -10.77 6.17 -18.74
C THR A 110 -12.23 5.74 -18.55
N GLY A 111 -12.54 5.08 -17.42
CA GLY A 111 -13.87 4.55 -17.17
C GLY A 111 -14.93 5.63 -16.99
N LYS A 112 -14.56 6.82 -16.47
CA LYS A 112 -15.45 7.98 -16.44
C LYS A 112 -15.92 8.44 -17.81
N GLY A 113 -15.12 8.23 -18.86
CA GLY A 113 -15.52 8.55 -20.24
C GLY A 113 -16.64 7.65 -20.77
N PHE A 114 -16.82 6.46 -20.19
CA PHE A 114 -17.81 5.47 -20.62
C PHE A 114 -19.04 5.39 -19.70
N LEU A 115 -19.06 6.16 -18.61
CA LEU A 115 -20.14 6.12 -17.63
C LEU A 115 -21.21 7.20 -17.90
N PRO A 116 -22.49 6.92 -17.60
CA PRO A 116 -23.55 7.92 -17.63
C PRO A 116 -23.22 9.08 -16.68
N LYS A 117 -23.63 10.31 -17.02
CA LYS A 117 -23.43 11.48 -16.14
C LYS A 117 -24.28 11.41 -14.86
N ASP A 118 -25.44 10.74 -14.94
CA ASP A 118 -26.38 10.58 -13.81
C ASP A 118 -26.17 9.24 -13.11
N MET A 119 -25.05 9.11 -12.38
CA MET A 119 -24.77 7.88 -11.61
C MET A 119 -25.46 7.92 -10.24
N ASN A 120 -26.23 6.86 -9.94
CA ASN A 120 -26.62 6.56 -8.56
C ASN A 120 -25.38 6.30 -7.69
N VAL A 121 -25.49 6.56 -6.39
CA VAL A 121 -24.41 6.36 -5.40
C VAL A 121 -23.86 4.93 -5.46
N LEU A 122 -24.74 3.93 -5.61
CA LEU A 122 -24.34 2.53 -5.73
C LEU A 122 -23.49 2.25 -6.98
N LEU A 123 -23.84 2.81 -8.13
CA LEU A 123 -23.10 2.61 -9.38
C LEU A 123 -21.71 3.27 -9.30
N SER A 124 -21.64 4.48 -8.75
CA SER A 124 -20.36 5.17 -8.49
C SER A 124 -19.47 4.38 -7.53
N PHE A 125 -20.06 3.78 -6.50
CA PHE A 125 -19.36 2.93 -5.55
C PHE A 125 -18.81 1.67 -6.23
N MET A 126 -19.64 0.95 -7.00
CA MET A 126 -19.23 -0.26 -7.72
C MET A 126 -18.10 0.04 -8.71
N PHE A 127 -18.20 1.13 -9.47
CA PHE A 127 -17.13 1.55 -10.37
C PHE A 127 -15.82 1.87 -9.63
N ALA A 128 -15.91 2.60 -8.52
CA ALA A 128 -14.76 2.90 -7.69
C ALA A 128 -14.12 1.62 -7.12
N GLN A 129 -14.91 0.61 -6.76
CA GLN A 129 -14.40 -0.70 -6.30
C GLN A 129 -13.70 -1.48 -7.40
N VAL A 130 -14.24 -1.47 -8.62
CA VAL A 130 -13.58 -2.11 -9.77
C VAL A 130 -12.22 -1.45 -10.03
N CYS A 131 -12.17 -0.12 -10.10
CA CYS A 131 -10.92 0.62 -10.29
C CYS A 131 -9.90 0.33 -9.16
N THR A 132 -10.37 0.30 -7.91
CA THR A 132 -9.54 0.02 -6.74
C THR A 132 -9.00 -1.41 -6.76
N THR A 133 -9.83 -2.38 -7.16
CA THR A 133 -9.46 -3.79 -7.25
C THR A 133 -8.40 -4.00 -8.33
N VAL A 134 -8.61 -3.46 -9.53
CA VAL A 134 -7.65 -3.58 -10.64
C VAL A 134 -6.31 -2.91 -10.30
N ALA A 135 -6.34 -1.70 -9.74
CA ALA A 135 -5.13 -1.01 -9.27
C ALA A 135 -4.43 -1.79 -8.13
N GLY A 136 -5.22 -2.37 -7.23
CA GLY A 136 -4.75 -3.23 -6.15
C GLY A 136 -4.01 -4.46 -6.68
N ILE A 137 -4.60 -5.18 -7.64
CA ILE A 137 -4.01 -6.36 -8.28
C ILE A 137 -2.71 -5.98 -9.00
N MET A 138 -2.71 -4.88 -9.75
CA MET A 138 -1.53 -4.45 -10.52
C MET A 138 -0.34 -4.09 -9.61
N SER A 139 -0.60 -3.47 -8.46
CA SER A 139 0.44 -3.13 -7.47
C SER A 139 0.78 -4.26 -6.50
N TYR A 140 -0.01 -5.35 -6.48
CA TYR A 140 0.09 -6.43 -5.51
C TYR A 140 1.44 -7.16 -5.50
N PRO A 141 2.11 -7.42 -6.65
CA PRO A 141 3.46 -8.01 -6.63
C PRO A 141 4.47 -7.23 -5.80
N LEU A 142 4.40 -5.89 -5.84
CA LEU A 142 5.27 -5.03 -5.03
C LEU A 142 4.91 -5.09 -3.54
N ASP A 143 3.63 -5.23 -3.21
CA ASP A 143 3.20 -5.44 -1.81
C ASP A 143 3.70 -6.78 -1.26
N THR A 144 3.65 -7.84 -2.07
CA THR A 144 4.20 -9.14 -1.68
C THR A 144 5.70 -9.04 -1.42
N VAL A 145 6.48 -8.42 -2.31
CA VAL A 145 7.93 -8.21 -2.12
C VAL A 145 8.20 -7.35 -0.88
N ARG A 146 7.44 -6.27 -0.66
CA ARG A 146 7.52 -5.43 0.54
C ARG A 146 7.39 -6.28 1.80
N ARG A 147 6.33 -7.09 1.92
CA ARG A 147 6.07 -7.91 3.11
C ARG A 147 7.15 -8.98 3.29
N ARG A 148 7.59 -9.63 2.22
CA ARG A 148 8.70 -10.61 2.26
C ARG A 148 10.01 -10.01 2.75
N LEU A 149 10.32 -8.77 2.36
CA LEU A 149 11.49 -8.05 2.85
C LEU A 149 11.36 -7.65 4.33
N MET A 150 10.17 -7.21 4.77
CA MET A 150 9.90 -6.91 6.19
C MET A 150 10.08 -8.13 7.10
N MET A 151 9.73 -9.33 6.61
CA MET A 151 9.90 -10.57 7.38
C MET A 151 11.36 -10.96 7.61
N GLN A 152 12.32 -10.32 6.94
CA GLN A 152 13.74 -10.62 7.12
C GLN A 152 14.39 -9.93 8.31
N SER A 153 13.76 -8.87 8.81
CA SER A 153 14.34 -8.07 9.89
C SER A 153 14.44 -8.90 11.18
N GLY A 154 15.54 -8.78 11.91
CA GLY A 154 15.79 -9.55 13.13
C GLY A 154 16.22 -11.00 12.90
N LEU A 155 16.38 -11.44 11.65
CA LEU A 155 17.08 -12.69 11.34
C LEU A 155 18.60 -12.45 11.25
N PRO A 156 19.44 -13.37 11.78
CA PRO A 156 20.88 -13.36 11.57
C PRO A 156 21.21 -13.32 10.07
N ALA A 157 22.33 -12.69 9.69
CA ALA A 157 22.71 -12.48 8.29
C ALA A 157 22.71 -13.79 7.47
N GLU A 158 23.13 -14.90 8.08
CA GLU A 158 23.18 -16.24 7.49
C GLU A 158 21.80 -16.82 7.16
N LYS A 159 20.76 -16.45 7.92
CA LYS A 159 19.37 -16.90 7.72
C LYS A 159 18.56 -15.96 6.83
N ARG A 160 19.14 -14.85 6.35
CA ARG A 160 18.45 -13.91 5.46
C ARG A 160 18.41 -14.45 4.04
N ILE A 161 17.20 -14.75 3.57
CA ILE A 161 16.94 -15.31 2.23
C ILE A 161 17.10 -14.26 1.11
N TYR A 162 16.95 -12.96 1.40
CA TYR A 162 16.85 -11.91 0.40
C TYR A 162 17.90 -10.83 0.66
N LYS A 163 18.83 -10.67 -0.28
CA LYS A 163 19.87 -9.63 -0.18
C LYS A 163 19.33 -8.22 -0.51
N GLY A 164 18.22 -8.14 -1.23
CA GLY A 164 17.55 -6.90 -1.62
C GLY A 164 16.30 -7.15 -2.44
N THR A 165 15.69 -6.08 -2.94
CA THR A 165 14.43 -6.11 -3.71
C THR A 165 14.52 -6.99 -4.96
N PHE A 166 15.48 -6.74 -5.84
CA PHE A 166 15.58 -7.48 -7.11
C PHE A 166 15.92 -8.95 -6.87
N HIS A 167 16.75 -9.24 -5.86
CA HIS A 167 17.02 -10.61 -5.43
C HIS A 167 15.75 -11.29 -4.88
N CYS A 168 14.93 -10.57 -4.10
CA CYS A 168 13.66 -11.08 -3.61
C CYS A 168 12.71 -11.46 -4.76
N VAL A 169 12.57 -10.59 -5.77
CA VAL A 169 11.78 -10.87 -6.98
C VAL A 169 12.30 -12.10 -7.71
N SER A 170 13.62 -12.19 -7.94
CA SER A 170 14.20 -13.34 -8.63
C SER A 170 14.03 -14.64 -7.84
N VAL A 171 14.20 -14.61 -6.52
CA VAL A 171 14.05 -15.81 -5.68
C VAL A 171 12.59 -16.26 -5.70
N ILE A 172 11.63 -15.36 -5.46
CA ILE A 172 10.20 -15.71 -5.47
C ILE A 172 9.80 -16.33 -6.82
N SER A 173 10.22 -15.70 -7.92
CA SER A 173 9.90 -16.18 -9.27
C SER A 173 10.47 -17.56 -9.55
N LYS A 174 11.68 -17.86 -9.07
CA LYS A 174 12.36 -19.15 -9.28
C LYS A 174 11.91 -20.24 -8.31
N SER A 175 11.63 -19.90 -7.05
CA SER A 175 11.33 -20.88 -6.00
C SER A 175 9.85 -21.18 -5.81
N GLU A 176 8.98 -20.19 -5.99
CA GLU A 176 7.53 -20.33 -5.76
C GLU A 176 6.69 -20.09 -7.03
N GLY A 177 7.30 -19.57 -8.08
CA GLY A 177 6.65 -19.25 -9.35
C GLY A 177 5.93 -17.89 -9.38
N PRO A 178 5.47 -17.44 -10.57
CA PRO A 178 4.83 -16.14 -10.74
C PRO A 178 3.51 -15.95 -9.96
N SER A 179 2.78 -17.03 -9.70
CA SER A 179 1.54 -16.98 -8.92
C SER A 179 1.78 -16.61 -7.44
N ALA A 180 3.00 -16.81 -6.94
CA ALA A 180 3.36 -16.49 -5.56
C ALA A 180 3.23 -15.00 -5.23
N PHE A 181 3.41 -14.12 -6.22
CA PHE A 181 3.23 -12.68 -6.06
C PHE A 181 1.80 -12.28 -5.72
N PHE A 182 0.81 -13.13 -6.06
CA PHE A 182 -0.62 -12.87 -5.85
C PHE A 182 -1.21 -13.66 -4.68
N LYS A 183 -0.38 -14.34 -3.88
CA LYS A 183 -0.83 -15.03 -2.66
C LYS A 183 -1.47 -14.02 -1.69
N GLY A 184 -2.77 -14.22 -1.43
CA GLY A 184 -3.57 -13.34 -0.58
C GLY A 184 -4.24 -12.16 -1.29
N ALA A 185 -4.09 -12.01 -2.61
CA ALA A 185 -4.72 -10.92 -3.38
C ALA A 185 -6.24 -10.89 -3.18
N LEU A 186 -6.89 -12.07 -3.26
CA LEU A 186 -8.33 -12.20 -3.01
C LEU A 186 -8.72 -11.75 -1.59
N SER A 187 -7.98 -12.17 -0.57
CA SER A 187 -8.22 -11.73 0.82
C SER A 187 -8.07 -10.22 0.97
N ASN A 188 -7.10 -9.62 0.27
CA ASN A 188 -6.91 -8.17 0.28
C ASN A 188 -8.05 -7.43 -0.41
N ILE A 189 -8.63 -7.98 -1.47
CA ILE A 189 -9.82 -7.43 -2.14
C ILE A 189 -11.00 -7.44 -1.18
N PHE A 190 -11.31 -8.58 -0.54
CA PHE A 190 -12.40 -8.66 0.45
C PHE A 190 -12.21 -7.67 1.60
N ARG A 191 -10.99 -7.54 2.12
CA ARG A 191 -10.66 -6.56 3.15
C ARG A 191 -10.90 -5.12 2.67
N GLY A 192 -10.52 -4.81 1.44
CA GLY A 192 -10.71 -3.48 0.83
C GLY A 192 -12.18 -3.14 0.64
N THR A 193 -12.95 -4.04 0.03
CA THR A 193 -14.39 -3.86 -0.20
C THR A 193 -15.16 -3.77 1.11
N GLY A 194 -14.87 -4.64 2.08
CA GLY A 194 -15.50 -4.62 3.40
C GLY A 194 -15.25 -3.31 4.15
N GLY A 195 -14.00 -2.82 4.14
CA GLY A 195 -13.67 -1.53 4.75
C GLY A 195 -14.39 -0.36 4.10
N ALA A 196 -14.53 -0.37 2.77
CA ALA A 196 -15.26 0.67 2.05
C ALA A 196 -16.77 0.62 2.32
N LEU A 197 -17.36 -0.57 2.41
CA LEU A 197 -18.78 -0.73 2.78
C LEU A 197 -19.06 -0.19 4.18
N VAL A 198 -18.19 -0.47 5.15
CA VAL A 198 -18.33 0.06 6.52
C VAL A 198 -18.37 1.60 6.52
N LEU A 199 -17.52 2.26 5.72
CA LEU A 199 -17.53 3.72 5.60
C LEU A 199 -18.83 4.24 4.98
N VAL A 200 -19.31 3.62 3.90
CA VAL A 200 -20.58 4.00 3.25
C VAL A 200 -21.75 3.83 4.21
N PHE A 201 -21.84 2.69 4.90
CA PHE A 201 -22.89 2.47 5.89
C PHE A 201 -22.81 3.46 7.06
N TYR A 202 -21.60 3.77 7.52
CA TYR A 202 -21.41 4.77 8.57
C TYR A 202 -21.92 6.15 8.15
N GLU A 203 -21.62 6.59 6.93
CA GLU A 203 -22.11 7.88 6.40
C GLU A 203 -23.63 7.90 6.24
N GLU A 204 -24.25 6.83 5.72
CA GLU A 204 -25.71 6.74 5.59
C GLU A 204 -26.42 6.73 6.95
N ILE A 205 -25.89 5.99 7.93
CA ILE A 205 -26.42 6.00 9.31
C ILE A 205 -26.31 7.41 9.91
N GLN A 206 -25.18 8.11 9.70
CA GLN A 206 -25.02 9.48 10.18
C GLN A 206 -26.01 10.47 9.56
N LYS A 207 -26.39 10.27 8.29
CA LYS A 207 -27.41 11.09 7.62
C LYS A 207 -28.82 10.84 8.19
N LEU A 208 -29.11 9.62 8.62
CA LEU A 208 -30.41 9.25 9.21
C LEU A 208 -30.56 9.71 10.67
N ILE A 209 -29.44 9.89 11.39
CA ILE A 209 -29.43 10.34 12.79
C ILE A 209 -29.48 11.88 12.90
N LYS A 210 -29.17 12.60 11.82
CA LYS A 210 -29.31 14.06 11.72
C LYS A 210 -30.66 14.46 11.17
#